data_AF-A0A3M1J369-F1
#
_entry.id   AF-A0A3M1J369-F1
#
_cell.length_a   1.000
_cell.length_b   1.000
_cell.length_c   1.000
_cell.angle_alpha   90.00
_cell.angle_beta   90.00
_cell.angle_gamma   90.00
#
_symmetry.space_group_name_H-M   'P 1'
#
loop_
_entity.id
_entity.type
_entity.pdbx_description
1 polymer ?
#
loop_
_entity_poly.entity_id
_entity_poly.type
_entity_poly.pdbx_seq_one_letter_code
_entity_poly.pdbx_strand_id
1 'polypeptide(L)' 'MSDTVTFTCEALAELMVAALVNSRTSEPNARAVASALLAAEMDGRKGHGFSRIPTYTAQARS' A
#
# COMPACT_ATOMS: atom_id res chain seq x y z
N MET A 1 24.55 1.22 4.09
CA MET A 1 23.81 -0.05 4.09
C MET A 1 22.39 0.30 4.49
N SER A 2 21.40 -0.04 3.68
CA SER A 2 20.01 0.21 4.06
C SER A 2 19.61 -0.82 5.10
N ASP A 3 19.05 -0.38 6.22
CA ASP A 3 18.49 -1.29 7.21
C ASP A 3 17.29 -2.02 6.61
N THR A 4 17.24 -3.33 6.80
CA THR A 4 16.10 -4.18 6.40
C THR A 4 15.18 -4.36 7.58
N VAL A 5 13.87 -4.18 7.35
CA VAL A 5 12.83 -4.45 8.34
C VAL A 5 11.91 -5.54 7.81
N THR A 6 11.47 -6.44 8.68
CA THR A 6 10.51 -7.49 8.36
C THR A 6 9.13 -7.14 8.89
N PHE A 7 8.10 -7.36 8.07
CA PHE A 7 6.71 -7.15 8.44
C PHE A 7 5.89 -8.42 8.18
N THR A 8 4.81 -8.60 8.94
CA THR A 8 3.74 -9.53 8.55
C THR A 8 2.91 -8.92 7.43
N CYS A 9 2.20 -9.76 6.66
CA CYS A 9 1.26 -9.29 5.63
C CYS A 9 0.18 -8.38 6.21
N GLU A 10 -0.32 -8.69 7.42
CA GLU A 10 -1.31 -7.88 8.13
C GLU A 10 -0.76 -6.50 8.50
N ALA A 11 0.44 -6.43 9.09
CA ALA A 11 1.07 -5.15 9.44
C ALA A 11 1.34 -4.29 8.19
N LEU A 12 1.71 -4.91 7.07
CA LEU A 12 1.86 -4.21 5.79
C LEU A 12 0.52 -3.69 5.26
N ALA A 13 -0.54 -4.50 5.29
CA ALA A 13 -1.87 -4.08 4.86
C ALA A 13 -2.35 -2.86 5.66
N GLU A 14 -2.23 -2.89 6.99
CA GLU A 14 -2.63 -1.78 7.86
C GLU A 14 -1.78 -0.51 7.61
N LEU A 15 -0.47 -0.65 7.37
CA LEU A 15 0.37 0.48 6.99
C LEU A 15 -0.04 1.10 5.65
N MET A 16 -0.39 0.26 4.67
CA MET A 16 -0.87 0.71 3.35
C MET A 16 -2.23 1.43 3.46
N VAL A 17 -3.15 0.88 4.26
CA VAL A 17 -4.45 1.52 4.54
C VAL A 17 -4.24 2.89 5.18
N ALA A 18 -3.40 2.96 6.21
CA ALA A 18 -3.09 4.21 6.89
C ALA A 18 -2.51 5.27 5.94
N ALA A 19 -1.59 4.88 5.05
CA ALA A 19 -1.02 5.80 4.06
C ALA A 19 -2.08 6.38 3.11
N LEU A 20 -3.00 5.54 2.63
CA LEU A 20 -4.08 5.95 1.71
C LEU A 20 -5.13 6.82 2.42
N VAL A 21 -5.54 6.46 3.64
CA VAL A 21 -6.49 7.24 4.45
C VAL A 21 -5.92 8.62 4.78
N ASN A 22 -4.65 8.69 5.21
CA ASN A 22 -3.92 9.94 5.44
C ASN A 22 -3.71 10.79 4.17
N SER A 23 -4.04 10.21 3.02
CA SER A 23 -4.01 10.83 1.70
C SER A 23 -5.40 11.07 1.11
N ARG A 24 -6.44 11.15 1.95
CA ARG A 24 -7.84 11.48 1.57
C ARG A 24 -8.58 10.37 0.81
N THR A 25 -8.10 9.13 0.87
CA THR A 25 -8.88 7.97 0.40
C THR A 25 -9.83 7.52 1.52
N SER A 26 -11.08 7.17 1.20
CA SER A 26 -12.00 6.60 2.19
C SER A 26 -11.49 5.25 2.70
N GLU A 27 -11.77 4.90 3.96
CA GLU A 27 -11.29 3.65 4.54
C GLU A 27 -11.70 2.39 3.73
N PRO A 28 -12.96 2.22 3.27
CA PRO A 28 -13.32 1.06 2.46
C PRO A 28 -12.51 0.95 1.16
N ASN A 29 -12.27 2.09 0.48
CA ASN A 29 -11.47 2.12 -0.74
C ASN A 29 -10.00 1.84 -0.44
N ALA A 30 -9.47 2.39 0.65
CA ALA A 30 -8.10 2.16 1.09
C ALA A 30 -7.86 0.68 1.39
N ARG A 31 -8.78 0.00 2.08
CA ARG A 31 -8.70 -1.44 2.35
C ARG A 31 -8.72 -2.27 1.07
N ALA A 32 -9.63 -1.96 0.14
CA ALA A 32 -9.71 -2.66 -1.14
C ALA A 32 -8.42 -2.50 -1.97
N VAL A 33 -7.90 -1.27 -2.07
CA VAL A 33 -6.65 -0.98 -2.78
C VAL A 33 -5.46 -1.66 -2.10
N ALA A 34 -5.34 -1.55 -0.77
CA ALA A 34 -4.26 -2.18 -0.03
C ALA A 34 -4.23 -3.70 -0.23
N SER A 35 -5.39 -4.36 -0.17
CA SER A 35 -5.52 -5.80 -0.43
C SER A 35 -5.05 -6.17 -1.84
N ALA A 36 -5.42 -5.40 -2.86
CA ALA A 36 -5.04 -5.68 -4.24
C ALA A 36 -3.53 -5.50 -4.48
N LEU A 37 -2.94 -4.44 -3.91
CA LEU A 37 -1.51 -4.17 -4.01
C LEU A 37 -0.68 -5.21 -3.24
N LEU A 38 -1.12 -5.64 -2.05
CA LEU A 38 -0.44 -6.68 -1.28
C LEU A 38 -0.45 -8.02 -2.02
N ALA A 39 -1.60 -8.42 -2.59
CA ALA A 39 -1.68 -9.62 -3.42
C ALA A 39 -0.73 -9.54 -4.63
N ALA A 40 -0.68 -8.40 -5.32
CA ALA A 40 0.23 -8.19 -6.44
C ALA A 40 1.72 -8.29 -6.04
N GLU A 41 2.08 -7.81 -4.85
CA GLU A 41 3.45 -7.97 -4.32
C GLU A 41 3.76 -9.44 -4.02
N MET A 42 2.86 -10.15 -3.33
CA MET A 42 3.02 -11.57 -3.02
C MET A 42 3.15 -12.44 -4.27
N ASP A 43 2.42 -12.08 -5.33
CA ASP A 43 2.51 -12.71 -6.65
C ASP A 43 3.79 -12.34 -7.43
N GLY A 44 4.62 -11.42 -6.93
CA GLY A 44 5.82 -10.95 -7.61
C GLY A 44 5.54 -10.09 -8.85
N ARG A 45 4.36 -9.47 -8.96
CA ARG A 45 3.98 -8.60 -10.08
C ARG A 45 4.69 -7.24 -9.97
N LYS A 46 5.91 -7.18 -10.53
CA LYS A 46 6.75 -5.98 -10.54
C LYS A 46 5.97 -4.76 -11.02
N GLY A 47 5.99 -3.70 -10.21
CA GLY A 47 5.31 -2.44 -10.53
C GLY A 47 3.80 -2.44 -10.26
N HIS A 48 3.23 -3.48 -9.64
CA HIS A 48 1.80 -3.52 -9.27
C HIS A 48 1.57 -3.67 -7.76
N GLY A 49 2.62 -3.87 -6.96
CA GLY A 49 2.54 -3.94 -5.51
C GLY A 49 2.87 -2.63 -4.79
N PHE A 50 3.74 -2.67 -3.79
CA PHE A 50 4.00 -1.55 -2.86
C PHE A 50 4.50 -0.28 -3.55
N SER A 51 5.22 -0.45 -4.67
CA SER A 51 5.69 0.65 -5.52
C SER A 51 4.59 1.63 -5.97
N ARG A 52 3.30 1.24 -5.92
CA ARG A 52 2.16 2.11 -6.29
C ARG A 52 1.69 3.04 -5.16
N ILE A 53 1.99 2.73 -3.91
CA ILE A 53 1.50 3.51 -2.76
C ILE A 53 1.87 5.00 -2.87
N PRO A 54 3.12 5.40 -3.17
CA PRO A 54 3.46 6.82 -3.30
C PRO A 54 2.69 7.55 -4.41
N THR A 55 2.49 6.90 -5.56
CA THR A 55 1.75 7.51 -6.67
C THR A 55 0.27 7.66 -6.36
N TYR A 56 -0.36 6.62 -5.77
CA TYR A 56 -1.79 6.65 -5.45
C TYR A 56 -2.09 7.64 -4.33
N THR A 57 -1.23 7.75 -3.33
CA THR A 57 -1.35 8.75 -2.26
C THR A 57 -1.18 10.18 -2.78
N ALA A 58 -0.23 10.42 -3.69
CA ALA A 58 -0.08 11.73 -4.34
C ALA A 58 -1.31 12.09 -5.18
N GLN A 59 -1.82 11.15 -5.98
CA GLN A 59 -3.02 11.36 -6.80
C GLN A 59 -4.28 11.61 -5.97
N ALA A 60 -4.47 10.92 -4.84
CA ALA A 60 -5.62 11.13 -3.97
C ALA A 60 -5.62 12.52 -3.30
N ARG A 61 -4.48 13.21 -3.26
CA ARG A 61 -4.31 14.53 -2.65
C ARG A 61 -4.45 15.70 -3.63
N SER A 62 -4.33 15.47 -4.94
CA SER A 62 -4.39 16.51 -5.99
C SER A 62 -5.79 17.05 -6.23
#